data_AF-A0A926GW62-F1
#
_entry.id   AF-A0A926GW62-F1
#
_cell.length_a   1.000
_cell.length_b   1.000
_cell.length_c   1.000
_cell.angle_alpha   90.00
_cell.angle_beta   90.00
_cell.angle_gamma   90.00
#
_symmetry.space_group_name_H-M   'P 1'
#
loop_
_entity.id
_entity.type
_entity.pdbx_description
1 polymer ?
#
loop_
_entity_poly.entity_id
_entity_poly.type
_entity_poly.pdbx_seq_one_letter_code
_entity_poly.pdbx_strand_id
1 'polypeptide(L)'
;VTESQYTILKAAECNALTPALPRAGNHHELVAKGVALIASPERNVGGQLGQASGARFKVYERMKRYAGGVANTLFDTTELARAIDEIYRFPLTQTAKDLLNMHLRGDVSDEMLADAVTMLRRDNRLCVVSEDGAEREPRIVCSLGLV
;
A
#
# COMPACT_ATOMS: atom_id res chain seq x y z
N VAL A 1 -16.00 16.17 -1.72
CA VAL A 1 -15.37 15.15 -0.85
C VAL A 1 -13.87 15.17 -1.13
N THR A 2 -13.02 15.17 -0.12
CA THR A 2 -11.55 15.30 -0.24
C THR A 2 -10.86 14.23 0.61
N GLU A 3 -9.68 13.79 0.20
CA GLU A 3 -8.82 12.84 0.94
C GLU A 3 -7.60 13.53 1.56
N SER A 4 -7.44 14.85 1.32
CA SER A 4 -6.35 15.64 1.90
C SER A 4 -6.54 15.80 3.40
N GLN A 5 -5.66 15.16 4.19
CA GLN A 5 -5.65 15.28 5.65
C GLN A 5 -5.57 16.73 6.12
N TYR A 6 -4.74 17.55 5.46
CA TYR A 6 -4.63 18.98 5.77
C TYR A 6 -5.96 19.70 5.61
N THR A 7 -6.65 19.50 4.48
CA THR A 7 -7.94 20.15 4.21
C THR A 7 -9.02 19.70 5.20
N ILE A 8 -9.04 18.40 5.55
CA ILE A 8 -9.97 17.84 6.53
C ILE A 8 -9.75 18.45 7.91
N LEU A 9 -8.50 18.46 8.40
CA LEU A 9 -8.16 19.02 9.71
C LEU A 9 -8.42 20.53 9.77
N LYS A 10 -8.14 21.25 8.68
CA LYS A 10 -8.42 22.68 8.60
C LYS A 10 -9.92 22.99 8.64
N ALA A 11 -10.74 22.15 8.00
CA ALA A 11 -12.20 22.28 8.06
C ALA A 11 -12.78 21.88 9.42
N ALA A 12 -12.15 20.95 10.13
CA ALA A 12 -12.54 20.51 11.47
C ALA A 12 -12.02 21.41 12.60
N GLU A 13 -11.30 22.49 12.28
CA GLU A 13 -10.72 23.40 13.27
C GLU A 13 -11.82 24.09 14.08
N CYS A 14 -11.82 23.90 15.40
CA CYS A 14 -12.77 24.51 16.31
C CYS A 14 -12.12 24.85 17.66
N ASN A 15 -12.75 25.74 18.42
CA ASN A 15 -12.34 26.08 19.79
C ASN A 15 -13.27 25.41 20.82
N ALA A 16 -12.90 25.46 22.11
CA ALA A 16 -13.65 24.81 23.18
C ALA A 16 -15.09 25.35 23.36
N LEU A 17 -15.37 26.56 22.88
CA LEU A 17 -16.67 27.22 22.95
C LEU A 17 -17.45 27.11 21.64
N THR A 18 -16.92 26.41 20.62
CA THR A 18 -17.61 26.25 19.35
C THR A 18 -18.90 25.44 19.56
N PRO A 19 -20.09 26.03 19.28
CA PRO A 19 -21.34 25.33 19.46
C PRO A 19 -21.48 24.18 18.46
N ALA A 20 -22.19 23.13 18.86
CA ALA A 20 -22.47 22.01 17.96
C ALA A 20 -23.34 22.47 16.78
N LEU A 21 -22.95 22.05 15.58
CA LEU A 21 -23.73 22.28 14.37
C LEU A 21 -24.85 21.24 14.24
N PRO A 22 -25.99 21.62 13.64
CA PRO A 22 -27.02 20.65 13.30
C PRO A 22 -26.51 19.66 12.26
N ARG A 23 -27.07 18.45 12.27
CA ARG A 23 -26.74 17.42 11.29
C ARG A 23 -27.08 17.91 9.88
N ALA A 24 -26.12 17.82 8.96
CA ALA A 24 -26.33 18.17 7.56
C ALA A 24 -27.38 17.24 6.91
N GLY A 25 -28.36 17.82 6.22
CA GLY A 25 -29.46 17.06 5.59
C GLY A 25 -28.99 16.08 4.50
N ASN A 26 -27.85 16.37 3.87
CA ASN A 26 -27.22 15.54 2.83
C ASN A 26 -26.11 14.60 3.38
N HIS A 27 -26.04 14.39 4.70
CA HIS A 27 -24.99 13.58 5.34
C HIS A 27 -24.79 12.21 4.67
N HIS A 28 -25.88 11.47 4.47
CA HIS A 28 -25.81 10.13 3.88
C HIS A 28 -25.35 10.15 2.42
N GLU A 29 -25.72 11.18 1.65
CA GLU A 29 -25.26 11.34 0.27
C GLU A 29 -23.75 11.60 0.20
N LEU A 30 -23.23 12.43 1.12
CA LEU A 30 -21.79 12.70 1.22
C LEU A 30 -21.00 11.46 1.65
N VAL A 31 -21.52 10.68 2.61
CA VAL A 31 -20.92 9.41 3.01
C VAL A 31 -20.91 8.43 1.84
N ALA A 32 -22.02 8.27 1.11
CA ALA A 32 -22.09 7.40 -0.06
C ALA A 32 -21.07 7.81 -1.14
N LYS A 33 -20.94 9.12 -1.41
CA LYS A 33 -19.91 9.64 -2.32
C LYS A 33 -18.49 9.34 -1.84
N GLY A 34 -18.20 9.47 -0.55
CA GLY A 34 -16.90 9.12 0.01
C GLY A 34 -16.57 7.64 -0.09
N VAL A 35 -17.53 6.77 0.22
CA VAL A 35 -17.39 5.32 0.07
C VAL A 35 -17.16 4.94 -1.39
N ALA A 36 -17.91 5.54 -2.32
CA ALA A 36 -17.74 5.29 -3.74
C ALA A 36 -16.34 5.72 -4.24
N LEU A 37 -15.76 6.79 -3.70
CA LEU A 37 -14.39 7.22 -4.01
C LEU A 37 -13.35 6.23 -3.48
N ILE A 38 -13.50 5.77 -2.23
CA ILE A 38 -12.60 4.76 -1.63
C ILE A 38 -12.69 3.42 -2.35
N ALA A 39 -13.91 3.02 -2.74
CA ALA A 39 -14.17 1.77 -3.45
C ALA A 39 -13.83 1.84 -4.94
N SER A 40 -13.74 3.05 -5.51
CA SER A 40 -13.27 3.22 -6.87
C SER A 40 -11.80 2.82 -6.89
N PRO A 41 -11.43 1.79 -7.66
CA PRO A 41 -10.02 1.51 -7.85
C PRO A 41 -9.41 2.77 -8.47
N GLU A 42 -8.53 3.47 -7.74
CA GLU A 42 -7.56 4.35 -8.38
C GLU A 42 -7.06 3.57 -9.59
N ARG A 43 -7.16 4.13 -10.80
CA ARG A 43 -6.85 3.42 -12.06
C ARG A 43 -5.51 2.70 -11.92
N ASN A 44 -5.56 1.43 -11.52
CA ASN A 44 -4.40 0.67 -11.11
C ASN A 44 -3.81 0.15 -12.41
N VAL A 45 -2.89 0.92 -12.97
CA VAL A 45 -2.12 0.48 -14.14
C VAL A 45 -1.36 -0.83 -13.84
N GLY A 46 -1.18 -1.20 -12.57
CA GLY A 46 -0.42 -2.38 -12.12
C GLY A 46 -1.22 -3.63 -11.70
N GLY A 47 -2.53 -3.71 -11.96
CA GLY A 47 -3.31 -4.94 -11.73
C GLY A 47 -3.20 -5.51 -10.30
N GLN A 48 -2.92 -6.81 -10.15
CA GLN A 48 -2.80 -7.52 -8.85
C GLN A 48 -1.74 -6.93 -7.89
N LEU A 49 -0.80 -6.14 -8.41
CA LEU A 49 0.28 -5.52 -7.62
C LEU A 49 -0.08 -4.13 -7.08
N GLY A 50 -1.21 -3.57 -7.50
CA GLY A 50 -1.66 -2.22 -7.15
C GLY A 50 -1.06 -1.13 -8.04
N GLN A 51 -0.96 0.09 -7.52
CA GLN A 51 -0.48 1.26 -8.26
C GLN A 51 0.97 1.09 -8.73
N ALA A 52 1.27 1.55 -9.96
CA ALA A 52 2.63 1.48 -10.53
C ALA A 52 3.66 2.31 -9.74
N SER A 53 3.20 3.33 -9.03
CA SER A 53 4.03 4.17 -8.15
C SER A 53 4.35 3.49 -6.80
N GLY A 54 3.62 2.42 -6.44
CA GLY A 54 3.71 1.74 -5.16
C GLY A 54 4.96 0.88 -5.01
N ALA A 55 5.40 0.70 -3.76
CA ALA A 55 6.61 -0.07 -3.41
C ALA A 55 6.56 -1.50 -3.96
N ARG A 56 5.42 -2.18 -3.78
CA ARG A 56 5.24 -3.58 -4.20
C ARG A 56 5.44 -3.76 -5.70
N PHE A 57 4.78 -2.93 -6.52
CA PHE A 57 4.94 -2.95 -7.97
C PHE A 57 6.39 -2.67 -8.38
N LYS A 58 6.98 -1.60 -7.86
CA LYS A 58 8.36 -1.20 -8.19
C LYS A 58 9.39 -2.26 -7.82
N VAL A 59 9.27 -2.84 -6.62
CA VAL A 59 10.17 -3.91 -6.16
C VAL A 59 9.98 -5.15 -7.02
N TYR A 60 8.74 -5.58 -7.28
CA TYR A 60 8.48 -6.74 -8.12
C TYR A 60 9.11 -6.62 -9.51
N GLU A 61 8.83 -5.52 -10.23
CA GLU A 61 9.35 -5.32 -11.58
C GLU A 61 10.88 -5.24 -11.60
N ARG A 62 11.48 -4.59 -10.60
CA ARG A 62 12.93 -4.48 -10.46
C ARG A 62 13.58 -5.83 -10.16
N MET A 63 13.04 -6.61 -9.22
CA MET A 63 13.54 -7.94 -8.88
C MET A 63 13.32 -8.96 -9.99
N LYS A 64 12.19 -8.89 -10.70
CA LYS A 64 11.93 -9.71 -11.89
C LYS A 64 12.97 -9.46 -12.98
N ARG A 65 13.30 -8.19 -13.23
CA ARG A 65 14.35 -7.82 -14.21
C ARG A 65 15.73 -8.32 -13.77
N TYR A 66 16.09 -8.08 -12.51
CA TYR A 66 17.36 -8.53 -11.93
C TYR A 66 17.50 -10.05 -12.02
N ALA A 67 16.49 -10.80 -11.58
CA ALA A 67 16.47 -12.27 -11.66
C ALA A 67 16.65 -12.78 -13.11
N GLY A 68 16.02 -12.12 -14.09
CA GLY A 68 16.23 -12.45 -15.50
C GLY A 68 17.65 -12.16 -16.00
N GLY A 69 18.30 -11.13 -15.46
CA GLY A 69 19.68 -10.77 -15.80
C GLY A 69 20.74 -11.68 -15.18
N VAL A 70 20.44 -12.28 -14.01
CA VAL A 70 21.36 -13.18 -13.30
C VAL A 70 21.04 -14.66 -13.48
N ALA A 71 20.12 -15.01 -14.37
CA ALA A 71 19.71 -16.39 -14.62
C ALA A 71 20.91 -17.30 -14.99
N ASN A 72 20.95 -18.50 -14.42
CA ASN A 72 22.07 -19.46 -14.55
C ASN A 72 23.43 -18.98 -14.00
N THR A 73 23.43 -17.96 -13.14
CA THR A 73 24.63 -17.53 -12.41
C THR A 73 24.53 -17.93 -10.93
N LEU A 74 25.58 -17.65 -10.16
CA LEU A 74 25.58 -17.89 -8.70
C LEU A 74 24.47 -17.11 -7.96
N PHE A 75 23.98 -16.02 -8.55
CA PHE A 75 22.94 -15.18 -7.96
C PHE A 75 21.51 -15.64 -8.31
N ASP A 76 21.37 -16.66 -9.17
CA ASP A 76 20.10 -17.32 -9.47
C ASP A 76 19.71 -18.25 -8.32
N THR A 77 19.18 -17.65 -7.25
CA THR A 77 18.84 -18.36 -6.01
C THR A 77 17.35 -18.69 -5.95
N THR A 78 17.05 -19.88 -5.39
CA THR A 78 15.65 -20.30 -5.16
C THR A 78 14.94 -19.36 -4.18
N GLU A 79 15.69 -18.80 -3.23
CA GLU A 79 15.19 -17.84 -2.25
C GLU A 79 14.71 -16.54 -2.90
N LEU A 80 15.48 -16.00 -3.86
CA LEU A 80 15.08 -14.81 -4.61
C LEU A 80 13.82 -15.09 -5.44
N ALA A 81 13.77 -16.23 -6.13
CA ALA A 81 12.60 -16.63 -6.92
C ALA A 81 11.33 -16.74 -6.05
N ARG A 82 11.44 -17.34 -4.86
CA ARG A 82 10.33 -17.44 -3.89
C ARG A 82 9.90 -16.08 -3.35
N ALA A 83 10.85 -15.18 -3.09
CA ALA A 83 10.53 -13.82 -2.65
C ALA A 83 9.76 -13.04 -3.72
N ILE A 84 10.17 -13.17 -4.99
CA ILE A 84 9.46 -12.54 -6.11
C ILE A 84 8.03 -13.07 -6.23
N ASP A 85 7.82 -14.40 -6.10
CA ASP A 85 6.49 -15.02 -6.12
C ASP A 85 5.62 -14.51 -4.95
N GLU A 86 6.16 -14.43 -3.74
CA GLU A 86 5.42 -13.93 -2.58
C GLU A 86 5.02 -12.46 -2.73
N ILE A 87 5.89 -11.61 -3.28
CA ILE A 87 5.57 -10.21 -3.58
C ILE A 87 4.46 -10.14 -4.64
N TYR A 88 4.47 -11.04 -5.61
CA TYR A 88 3.42 -11.11 -6.64
C TYR A 88 2.07 -11.54 -6.06
N ARG A 89 2.05 -12.47 -5.11
CA ARG A 89 0.81 -13.07 -4.60
C ARG A 89 0.22 -12.35 -3.40
N PHE A 90 1.06 -11.82 -2.51
CA PHE A 90 0.62 -11.30 -1.20
C PHE A 90 1.00 -9.84 -0.98
N PRO A 91 0.23 -9.10 -0.16
CA PRO A 91 0.60 -7.73 0.20
C PRO A 91 1.85 -7.73 1.10
N LEU A 92 2.72 -6.74 0.89
CA LEU A 92 3.88 -6.49 1.77
C LEU A 92 3.41 -6.15 3.18
N THR A 93 4.20 -6.56 4.18
CA THR A 93 4.02 -6.01 5.54
C THR A 93 4.33 -4.52 5.55
N GLN A 94 3.80 -3.78 6.52
CA GLN A 94 4.10 -2.35 6.66
C GLN A 94 5.61 -2.10 6.83
N THR A 95 6.28 -2.93 7.63
CA THR A 95 7.73 -2.84 7.84
C THR A 95 8.54 -3.08 6.58
N ALA A 96 8.20 -4.10 5.78
CA ALA A 96 8.84 -4.33 4.50
C ALA A 96 8.60 -3.17 3.53
N LYS A 97 7.36 -2.66 3.47
CA LYS A 97 7.00 -1.53 2.61
C LYS A 97 7.82 -0.28 2.92
N ASP A 98 8.03 0.05 4.19
CA ASP A 98 8.78 1.23 4.61
C ASP A 98 10.28 1.10 4.28
N LEU A 99 10.87 -0.05 4.57
CA LEU A 99 12.28 -0.34 4.28
C LEU A 99 12.56 -0.35 2.77
N LEU A 100 11.73 -1.04 1.99
CA LEU A 100 11.90 -1.10 0.54
C LEU A 100 11.68 0.27 -0.12
N ASN A 101 10.74 1.08 0.38
CA ASN A 101 10.59 2.47 -0.10
C ASN A 101 11.82 3.35 0.20
N MET A 102 12.50 3.11 1.32
CA MET A 102 13.75 3.81 1.62
C MET A 102 14.82 3.43 0.58
N HIS A 103 14.98 2.14 0.29
CA HIS A 103 15.93 1.65 -0.73
C HIS A 103 15.60 2.15 -2.14
N LEU A 104 14.32 2.16 -2.53
CA LEU A 104 13.88 2.71 -3.81
C LEU A 104 14.17 4.21 -3.97
N ARG A 105 14.20 4.96 -2.85
CA ARG A 105 14.56 6.39 -2.84
C ARG A 105 16.08 6.60 -2.81
N GLY A 106 16.82 5.68 -2.19
CA GLY A 106 18.27 5.78 -1.97
C GLY A 106 19.15 5.28 -3.11
N ASP A 107 18.57 5.00 -4.29
CA ASP A 107 19.27 4.49 -5.48
C ASP A 107 20.24 3.33 -5.20
N VAL A 108 19.80 2.36 -4.37
CA VAL A 108 20.61 1.16 -4.09
C VAL A 108 20.74 0.29 -5.34
N SER A 109 21.79 -0.53 -5.41
CA SER A 109 21.96 -1.50 -6.50
C SER A 109 20.88 -2.59 -6.46
N ASP A 110 20.70 -3.28 -7.60
CA ASP A 110 19.72 -4.36 -7.70
C ASP A 110 20.09 -5.54 -6.78
N GLU A 111 21.39 -5.80 -6.62
CA GLU A 111 21.94 -6.82 -5.71
C GLU A 111 21.57 -6.51 -4.25
N MET A 112 21.82 -5.27 -3.80
CA MET A 112 21.50 -4.86 -2.43
C MET A 112 20.00 -4.94 -2.14
N LEU A 113 19.17 -4.59 -3.13
CA LEU A 113 17.73 -4.72 -3.02
C LEU A 113 17.29 -6.19 -2.96
N ALA A 114 17.91 -7.07 -3.75
CA ALA A 114 17.66 -8.50 -3.73
C ALA A 114 18.03 -9.13 -2.39
N ASP A 115 19.15 -8.71 -1.79
CA ASP A 115 19.56 -9.14 -0.44
C ASP A 115 18.55 -8.69 0.61
N ALA A 116 18.11 -7.43 0.57
CA ALA A 116 17.11 -6.91 1.51
C ALA A 116 15.77 -7.64 1.39
N VAL A 117 15.30 -7.90 0.17
CA VAL A 117 14.07 -8.66 -0.10
C VAL A 117 14.19 -10.09 0.43
N THR A 118 15.33 -10.74 0.17
CA THR A 118 15.58 -12.12 0.61
C THR A 118 15.70 -12.22 2.13
N MET A 119 16.35 -11.24 2.78
CA MET A 119 16.45 -11.14 4.23
C MET A 119 15.05 -10.99 4.86
N LEU A 120 14.26 -10.03 4.38
CA LEU A 120 12.89 -9.81 4.86
C LEU A 120 12.03 -11.08 4.72
N ARG A 121 12.22 -11.84 3.64
CA ARG A 121 11.53 -13.12 3.46
C ARG A 121 11.95 -14.15 4.50
N ARG A 122 13.26 -14.34 4.68
CA ARG A 122 13.81 -15.31 5.65
C ARG A 122 13.32 -15.03 7.07
N ASP A 123 13.15 -13.75 7.41
CA ASP A 123 12.63 -13.32 8.71
C ASP A 123 11.09 -13.42 8.83
N ASN A 124 10.38 -13.92 7.81
CA ASN A 124 8.90 -13.91 7.74
C ASN A 124 8.29 -12.51 7.88
N ARG A 125 9.00 -11.49 7.39
CA ARG A 125 8.61 -10.07 7.48
C ARG A 125 8.31 -9.45 6.13
N LEU A 126 8.47 -10.17 5.02
CA LEU A 126 8.27 -9.64 3.66
C LEU A 126 6.79 -9.39 3.35
N CYS A 127 5.97 -10.43 3.38
CA CYS A 127 4.55 -10.39 3.04
C CYS A 127 3.67 -10.86 4.19
N VAL A 128 2.43 -10.37 4.23
CA VAL A 128 1.38 -10.92 5.10
C VAL A 128 0.77 -12.12 4.39
N VAL A 129 1.25 -13.31 4.73
CA VAL A 129 0.71 -14.59 4.21
C VAL A 129 -0.47 -14.98 5.10
N SER A 130 -1.67 -14.58 4.71
CA SER A 130 -2.92 -15.07 5.33
C SER A 130 -3.52 -16.16 4.45
N GLU A 131 -3.91 -17.29 5.05
CA GLU A 131 -4.70 -18.33 4.34
C GLU A 131 -6.08 -17.82 3.92
N ASP A 132 -6.60 -16.82 4.64
CA ASP A 132 -7.82 -16.11 4.29
C ASP A 132 -7.52 -14.93 3.37
N GLY A 133 -7.54 -15.19 2.06
CA GLY A 133 -7.54 -14.18 1.00
C GLY A 133 -8.81 -13.32 0.96
N ALA A 134 -9.48 -13.10 2.10
CA ALA A 134 -10.63 -12.23 2.17
C ALA A 134 -10.13 -10.78 2.12
N GLU A 135 -10.30 -10.14 0.96
CA GLU A 135 -10.40 -8.69 0.90
C GLU A 135 -11.38 -8.25 2.00
N ARG A 136 -10.84 -7.66 3.07
CA ARG A 136 -11.70 -7.11 4.12
C ARG A 136 -12.42 -5.94 3.50
N GLU A 137 -13.70 -6.13 3.18
CA GLU A 137 -14.57 -5.04 2.74
C GLU A 137 -14.42 -3.86 3.71
N PRO A 138 -14.20 -2.64 3.21
CA PRO A 138 -14.04 -1.47 4.07
C PRO A 138 -15.30 -1.28 4.92
N ARG A 139 -15.17 -1.37 6.24
CA ARG A 139 -16.27 -1.16 7.18
C ARG A 139 -16.22 0.27 7.72
N ILE A 140 -17.34 0.98 7.62
CA ILE A 140 -17.49 2.31 8.22
C ILE A 140 -17.71 2.14 9.72
N VAL A 141 -16.74 2.58 10.53
CA VAL A 141 -16.83 2.56 11.99
C VAL A 141 -17.52 3.83 12.53
N CYS A 142 -17.27 4.97 11.90
CA CYS A 142 -17.87 6.26 12.23
C CYS A 142 -17.89 7.17 11.00
N SER A 143 -18.87 8.08 10.93
CA SER A 143 -18.93 9.13 9.91
C SER A 143 -19.30 10.45 10.57
N LEU A 144 -18.58 11.52 10.22
CA LEU A 144 -18.82 12.87 10.74
C LEU A 144 -19.05 13.82 9.55
N GLY A 145 -20.07 14.67 9.65
CA GLY A 145 -20.26 15.78 8.71
C GLY A 145 -19.47 16.99 9.18
N LEU A 146 -18.52 17.46 8.37
CA LEU A 146 -17.90 18.78 8.52
C LEU A 146 -18.68 19.74 7.63
N VAL A 147 -19.23 20.81 8.21
CA VAL A 147 -20.01 21.85 7.50
C VAL A 147 -19.21 23.15 7.49
#